data_AF-A0A7G9GQN2-F1
#
_entry.id   AF-A0A7G9GQN2-F1
#
_cell.length_a   1.000
_cell.length_b   1.000
_cell.length_c   1.000
_cell.angle_alpha   90.00
_cell.angle_beta   90.00
_cell.angle_gamma   90.00
#
_symmetry.space_group_name_H-M   'P 1'
#
loop_
_entity.id
_entity.type
_entity.pdbx_description
1 polymer ?
#
loop_
_entity_poly.entity_id
_entity_poly.type
_entity_poly.pdbx_seq_one_letter_code
_entity_poly.pdbx_strand_id
1 'polypeptide(L)'
;MKLSVEQANILDKIVEKSRMDCWFSITDDLTSIHDVETNRNISLRYGIGILNQGVTDLVKDYGLNEHEVMVYHDLLISLGLEKEQKKDMTKDDLGMNGKYTIINKVVTGTGFNVVLGINESHPIKEYRYVTWTQNDRGYDVGHYFGNLKEAQADMLERASNELNIDLHEKWYNEFMENDILCALSEFLSDDEVEQLKNDKEFMSQANHLYKKADIGVDQAIIDGIKELYEEYKEITVVDFDEDLDEIEME
;
A
#
# COMPACT_ATOMS: atom_id res chain seq x y z
N MET A 1 25.14 29.19 6.77
CA MET A 1 24.74 29.01 5.36
C MET A 1 24.40 30.38 4.79
N LYS A 2 24.66 30.60 3.51
CA LYS A 2 24.28 31.83 2.78
C LYS A 2 23.51 31.40 1.54
N LEU A 3 22.38 32.05 1.25
CA LEU A 3 21.60 31.76 0.04
C LEU A 3 22.37 32.24 -1.21
N SER A 4 22.17 31.53 -2.32
CA SER A 4 22.50 32.09 -3.63
C SER A 4 21.49 33.20 -3.99
N VAL A 5 21.86 34.07 -4.92
CA VAL A 5 20.94 35.10 -5.46
C VAL A 5 19.71 34.44 -6.09
N GLU A 6 19.89 33.30 -6.75
CA GLU A 6 18.80 32.53 -7.35
C GLU A 6 17.84 31.98 -6.30
N GLN A 7 18.36 31.39 -5.22
CA GLN A 7 17.53 30.92 -4.10
C GLN A 7 16.73 32.05 -3.46
N ALA A 8 17.35 33.22 -3.30
CA ALA A 8 16.68 34.41 -2.77
C ALA A 8 15.55 34.87 -3.69
N ASN A 9 15.79 34.97 -5.00
CA ASN A 9 14.77 35.37 -5.98
C ASN A 9 13.58 34.40 -6.02
N ILE A 10 13.83 33.10 -5.89
CA ILE A 10 12.77 32.09 -5.85
C ILE A 10 11.91 32.26 -4.59
N LEU A 11 12.54 32.48 -3.43
CA LEU A 11 11.83 32.75 -2.18
C LEU A 11 11.01 34.04 -2.26
N ASP A 12 11.58 35.12 -2.81
CA ASP A 12 10.86 36.39 -3.02
C ASP A 12 9.63 36.20 -3.89
N LYS A 13 9.73 35.39 -4.96
CA LYS A 13 8.59 35.06 -5.83
C LYS A 13 7.50 34.29 -5.08
N ILE A 14 7.87 33.32 -4.23
CA ILE A 14 6.92 32.57 -3.39
C ILE A 14 6.23 33.50 -2.40
N VAL A 15 7.00 34.37 -1.75
CA VAL A 15 6.55 35.33 -0.74
C VAL A 15 5.61 36.38 -1.34
N GLU A 16 5.94 36.94 -2.50
CA GLU A 16 5.09 37.90 -3.23
C GLU A 16 3.74 37.25 -3.62
N LYS A 17 3.77 36.04 -4.18
CA LYS A 17 2.58 35.31 -4.62
C LYS A 17 1.70 34.86 -3.46
N SER A 18 2.29 34.48 -2.33
CA SER A 18 1.57 34.17 -1.07
C SER A 18 1.10 35.41 -0.31
N ARG A 19 1.54 36.62 -0.70
CA ARG A 19 1.30 37.88 0.03
C ARG A 19 1.90 37.88 1.44
N MET A 20 2.98 37.12 1.65
CA MET A 20 3.75 37.07 2.89
C MET A 20 4.90 38.09 2.91
N ASP A 21 5.03 38.91 1.86
CA ASP A 21 6.04 39.96 1.69
C ASP A 21 6.00 41.04 2.78
N CYS A 22 4.85 41.19 3.43
CA CYS A 22 4.68 42.04 4.60
C CYS A 22 5.25 41.46 5.91
N TRP A 23 5.62 40.18 5.93
CA TRP A 23 6.09 39.45 7.13
C TRP A 23 7.44 38.77 6.93
N PHE A 24 7.86 38.57 5.68
CA PHE A 24 9.05 37.82 5.32
C PHE A 24 9.90 38.62 4.34
N SER A 25 11.11 39.01 4.74
CA SER A 25 12.10 39.54 3.80
C SER A 25 13.49 38.95 4.06
N ILE A 26 14.23 38.66 2.99
CA ILE A 26 15.59 38.14 3.11
C ILE A 26 16.53 39.31 3.36
N THR A 27 17.46 39.17 4.31
CA THR A 27 18.45 40.23 4.59
C THR A 27 19.40 40.42 3.42
N ASP A 28 19.89 41.65 3.21
CA ASP A 28 20.80 41.99 2.08
C ASP A 28 22.06 41.10 1.98
N ASP A 29 22.52 40.57 3.12
CA ASP A 29 23.67 39.68 3.18
C ASP A 29 23.36 38.22 2.81
N LEU A 30 22.08 37.89 2.61
CA LEU A 30 21.51 36.58 2.28
C LEU A 30 21.74 35.49 3.34
N THR A 31 21.92 35.88 4.60
CA THR A 31 22.23 34.94 5.69
C THR A 31 21.09 34.73 6.68
N SER A 32 20.04 35.56 6.62
CA SER A 32 18.91 35.50 7.54
C SER A 32 17.60 36.01 6.91
N ILE A 33 16.50 35.80 7.61
CA ILE A 33 15.19 36.38 7.26
C ILE A 33 14.87 37.43 8.31
N HIS A 34 14.46 38.61 7.87
CA HIS A 34 13.91 39.64 8.71
C HIS A 34 12.41 39.40 8.89
N ASP A 35 12.03 39.07 10.12
CA ASP A 35 10.64 38.96 10.56
C ASP A 35 10.15 40.34 10.97
N VAL A 36 9.22 40.87 10.17
CA VAL A 36 8.66 42.21 10.33
C VAL A 36 7.73 42.30 11.55
N GLU A 37 7.06 41.20 11.93
CA GLU A 37 6.12 41.18 13.05
C GLU A 37 6.86 41.32 14.39
N THR A 38 7.96 40.60 14.55
CA THR A 38 8.77 40.64 15.77
C THR A 38 9.95 41.62 15.70
N ASN A 39 10.17 42.24 14.54
CA ASN A 39 11.29 43.12 14.21
C ASN A 39 12.66 42.50 14.56
N ARG A 40 12.86 41.24 14.16
CA ARG A 40 14.06 40.45 14.47
C ARG A 40 14.52 39.66 13.26
N ASN A 41 15.83 39.39 13.22
CA ASN A 41 16.38 38.47 12.24
C ASN A 41 16.30 37.05 12.78
N ILE A 42 15.65 36.17 12.02
CA ILE A 42 15.52 34.75 12.30
C ILE A 42 16.40 33.95 11.34
N SER A 43 16.76 32.73 11.76
CA SER A 43 17.57 31.84 10.93
C SER A 43 16.84 31.45 9.63
N LEU A 44 17.59 31.27 8.53
CA LEU A 44 17.06 30.79 7.25
C LEU A 44 16.23 29.52 7.40
N ARG A 45 16.74 28.53 8.15
CA ARG A 45 16.04 27.27 8.38
C ARG A 45 14.67 27.49 9.03
N TYR A 46 14.61 28.33 10.06
CA TYR A 46 13.37 28.58 10.79
C TYR A 46 12.36 29.33 9.92
N GLY A 47 12.77 30.43 9.30
CA GLY A 47 11.85 31.24 8.48
C GLY A 47 11.37 30.50 7.23
N ILE A 48 12.28 29.88 6.46
CA ILE A 48 11.90 29.08 5.28
C ILE A 48 11.04 27.89 5.70
N GLY A 49 11.29 27.29 6.87
CA GLY A 49 10.45 26.22 7.41
C GLY A 49 9.01 26.65 7.65
N ILE A 50 8.78 27.88 8.13
CA ILE A 50 7.43 28.44 8.30
C ILE A 50 6.79 28.71 6.94
N LEU A 51 7.53 29.34 6.02
CA LEU A 51 7.04 29.61 4.66
C LEU A 51 6.58 28.31 3.99
N ASN A 52 7.39 27.25 4.08
CA ASN A 52 7.11 25.97 3.44
C ASN A 52 5.84 25.28 3.96
N GLN A 53 5.39 25.55 5.18
CA GLN A 53 4.13 24.98 5.69
C GLN A 53 2.91 25.51 4.94
N GLY A 54 3.00 26.72 4.38
CA GLY A 54 1.94 27.33 3.58
C GLY A 54 2.09 27.11 2.08
N VAL A 55 3.18 26.47 1.63
CA VAL A 55 3.42 26.22 0.21
C VAL A 55 2.56 25.05 -0.27
N THR A 56 1.82 25.29 -1.35
CA THR A 56 0.99 24.30 -2.05
C THR A 56 1.66 23.87 -3.37
N ASP A 57 1.08 24.18 -4.53
CA ASP A 57 1.62 23.81 -5.83
C ASP A 57 2.55 24.91 -6.36
N LEU A 58 3.86 24.64 -6.33
CA LEU A 58 4.90 25.60 -6.74
C LEU A 58 4.74 26.10 -8.19
N VAL A 59 4.22 25.28 -9.09
CA VAL A 59 4.04 25.66 -10.50
C VAL A 59 2.75 26.43 -10.66
N LYS A 60 1.63 25.90 -10.14
CA LYS A 60 0.31 26.46 -10.35
C LYS A 60 0.05 27.72 -9.55
N ASP A 61 0.45 27.73 -8.28
CA ASP A 61 0.08 28.79 -7.33
C ASP A 61 1.14 29.90 -7.29
N TYR A 62 2.41 29.53 -7.53
CA TYR A 62 3.55 30.46 -7.44
C TYR A 62 4.23 30.74 -8.80
N GLY A 63 3.86 29.99 -9.85
CA GLY A 63 4.36 30.22 -11.21
C GLY A 63 5.84 29.90 -11.39
N LEU A 64 6.39 28.97 -10.59
CA LEU A 64 7.77 28.51 -10.76
C LEU A 64 7.87 27.59 -11.98
N ASN A 65 8.99 27.68 -12.69
CA ASN A 65 9.35 26.69 -13.72
C ASN A 65 10.05 25.47 -13.09
N GLU A 66 10.23 24.40 -13.87
CA GLU A 66 10.82 23.14 -13.40
C GLU A 66 12.19 23.32 -12.74
N HIS A 67 13.04 24.19 -13.29
CA HIS A 67 14.35 24.47 -12.72
C HIS A 67 14.26 25.19 -11.37
N GLU A 68 13.40 26.22 -11.26
CA GLU A 68 13.15 26.94 -10.01
C GLU A 68 12.59 26.01 -8.92
N VAL A 69 11.71 25.08 -9.29
CA VAL A 69 11.18 24.04 -8.39
C VAL A 69 12.31 23.16 -7.85
N MET A 70 13.22 22.70 -8.71
CA MET A 70 14.38 21.90 -8.29
C MET A 70 15.28 22.67 -7.32
N VAL A 71 15.60 23.93 -7.63
CA VAL A 71 16.44 24.78 -6.77
C VAL A 71 15.79 25.01 -5.40
N TYR A 72 14.46 25.15 -5.35
CA TYR A 72 13.72 25.27 -4.09
C TYR A 72 13.78 23.98 -3.25
N HIS A 73 13.57 22.80 -3.85
CA HIS A 73 13.68 21.53 -3.14
C HIS A 73 15.11 21.27 -2.63
N ASP A 74 16.13 21.51 -3.46
CA ASP A 74 17.53 21.36 -3.05
C ASP A 74 17.86 22.29 -1.86
N LEU A 75 17.29 23.50 -1.85
CA LEU A 75 17.40 24.41 -0.71
C LEU A 75 16.76 23.82 0.55
N LEU A 76 15.54 23.28 0.47
CA LEU A 76 14.86 22.67 1.62
C LEU A 76 15.64 21.46 2.17
N ILE A 77 16.21 20.65 1.30
CA ILE A 77 17.07 19.52 1.66
C ILE A 77 18.33 20.02 2.37
N SER A 78 19.02 21.02 1.81
CA SER A 78 20.26 21.57 2.40
C SER A 78 20.05 22.19 3.79
N LEU A 79 18.82 22.65 4.07
CA LEU A 79 18.40 23.18 5.36
C LEU A 79 17.89 22.09 6.33
N GLY A 80 17.78 20.84 5.87
CA GLY A 80 17.20 19.73 6.63
C GLY A 80 15.72 19.95 6.98
N LEU A 81 14.98 20.61 6.08
CA LEU A 81 13.54 20.83 6.15
C LEU A 81 12.76 19.79 5.34
N GLU A 82 13.36 19.33 4.26
CA GLU A 82 12.96 18.12 3.56
C GLU A 82 14.05 17.07 3.71
N LYS A 83 13.66 15.79 3.72
CA LYS A 83 14.62 14.73 3.46
C LYS A 83 14.95 14.79 1.97
N GLU A 84 16.15 14.36 1.58
CA GLU A 84 16.38 14.05 0.17
C GLU A 84 15.22 13.17 -0.31
N GLN A 85 14.32 13.76 -1.09
CA GLN A 85 13.38 12.98 -1.84
C GLN A 85 14.27 12.25 -2.83
N LYS A 86 14.46 10.94 -2.63
CA LYS A 86 14.91 10.08 -3.72
C LYS A 86 13.94 10.36 -4.85
N LYS A 87 14.42 11.14 -5.83
CA LYS A 87 13.79 11.53 -7.09
C LYS A 87 12.52 10.69 -7.29
N ASP A 88 11.37 11.25 -6.91
CA ASP A 88 10.12 10.54 -7.09
C ASP A 88 10.01 10.30 -8.59
N MET A 89 10.11 9.02 -8.97
CA MET A 89 10.27 8.63 -10.35
C MET A 89 8.95 8.95 -11.05
N THR A 90 8.89 10.13 -11.67
CA THR A 90 7.94 10.38 -12.75
C THR A 90 8.03 9.18 -13.70
N LYS A 91 6.87 8.72 -14.17
CA LYS A 91 6.65 7.49 -14.97
C LYS A 91 7.61 7.24 -16.14
N ASP A 92 8.48 8.19 -16.48
CA ASP A 92 9.37 8.17 -17.63
C ASP A 92 10.78 7.56 -17.36
N ASP A 93 11.20 7.38 -16.10
CA ASP A 93 12.58 6.94 -15.77
C ASP A 93 12.73 5.47 -15.34
N LEU A 94 11.66 4.67 -15.31
CA LEU A 94 11.75 3.23 -14.94
C LEU A 94 12.42 2.36 -16.03
N GLY A 95 12.62 2.92 -17.22
CA GLY A 95 13.27 2.26 -18.35
C GLY A 95 12.36 1.32 -19.11
N MET A 96 12.96 0.55 -20.02
CA MET A 96 12.27 -0.43 -20.85
C MET A 96 12.94 -1.79 -20.71
N ASN A 97 12.16 -2.83 -20.91
CA ASN A 97 12.68 -4.16 -21.17
C ASN A 97 12.04 -4.71 -22.45
N GLY A 98 12.86 -4.83 -23.50
CA GLY A 98 12.38 -5.12 -24.85
C GLY A 98 11.40 -4.05 -25.35
N LYS A 99 10.17 -4.46 -25.68
CA LYS A 99 9.09 -3.58 -26.16
C LYS A 99 8.15 -3.09 -25.07
N TYR A 100 8.45 -3.38 -23.80
CA TYR A 100 7.61 -3.01 -22.67
C TYR A 100 8.21 -1.82 -21.95
N THR A 101 7.38 -0.82 -21.70
CA THR A 101 7.70 0.30 -20.81
C THR A 101 7.47 -0.15 -19.37
N ILE A 102 8.47 0.03 -18.51
CA ILE A 102 8.30 -0.28 -17.08
C ILE A 102 7.45 0.83 -16.46
N ILE A 103 6.35 0.45 -15.82
CA ILE A 103 5.37 1.38 -15.23
C ILE A 103 5.30 1.29 -13.71
N ASN A 104 5.87 0.25 -13.12
CA ASN A 104 5.99 0.13 -11.67
C ASN A 104 7.20 -0.72 -11.27
N LYS A 105 7.71 -0.51 -10.06
CA LYS A 105 8.84 -1.24 -9.47
C LYS A 105 8.70 -1.31 -7.95
N VAL A 106 8.84 -2.51 -7.40
CA VAL A 106 9.00 -2.75 -5.97
C VAL A 106 10.48 -2.97 -5.67
N VAL A 107 11.05 -2.08 -4.86
CA VAL A 107 12.44 -2.20 -4.37
C VAL A 107 12.43 -3.01 -3.09
N THR A 108 13.06 -4.18 -3.12
CA THR A 108 13.10 -5.14 -2.00
C THR A 108 14.32 -4.94 -1.10
N GLY A 109 15.39 -4.33 -1.62
CA GLY A 109 16.66 -4.18 -0.90
C GLY A 109 17.51 -5.44 -0.84
N THR A 110 17.07 -6.56 -1.43
CA THR A 110 17.80 -7.84 -1.49
C THR A 110 18.76 -7.94 -2.69
N GLY A 111 18.66 -7.00 -3.62
CA GLY A 111 19.33 -7.06 -4.93
C GLY A 111 18.43 -7.59 -6.05
N PHE A 112 17.26 -8.15 -5.72
CA PHE A 112 16.26 -8.63 -6.67
C PHE A 112 14.97 -7.80 -6.52
N ASN A 113 14.78 -6.83 -7.40
CA ASN A 113 13.56 -6.03 -7.43
C ASN A 113 12.49 -6.73 -8.27
N VAL A 114 11.21 -6.36 -8.08
CA VAL A 114 10.13 -6.80 -8.98
C VAL A 114 9.65 -5.60 -9.77
N VAL A 115 9.48 -5.74 -11.08
CA VAL A 115 9.03 -4.66 -11.98
C VAL A 115 7.80 -5.09 -12.76
N LEU A 116 6.96 -4.12 -13.16
CA LEU A 116 5.79 -4.30 -14.00
C LEU A 116 5.97 -3.48 -15.29
N GLY A 117 5.91 -4.16 -16.43
CA GLY A 117 5.95 -3.58 -17.76
C GLY A 117 4.61 -3.62 -18.49
N ILE A 118 4.40 -2.67 -19.40
CA ILE A 118 3.24 -2.59 -20.30
C ILE A 118 3.68 -2.47 -21.76
N ASN A 119 2.97 -3.16 -22.64
CA ASN A 119 2.99 -2.96 -24.08
C ASN A 119 1.55 -2.89 -24.59
N GLU A 120 0.99 -1.67 -24.64
CA GLU A 120 -0.40 -1.43 -25.06
C GLU A 120 -0.68 -1.90 -26.49
N SER A 121 0.35 -1.89 -27.33
CA SER A 121 0.30 -2.29 -28.72
C SER A 121 0.58 -3.77 -28.96
N HIS A 122 0.70 -4.58 -27.91
CA HIS A 122 0.97 -6.00 -28.06
C HIS A 122 -0.18 -6.69 -28.83
N PRO A 123 0.13 -7.48 -29.89
CA PRO A 123 -0.90 -8.07 -30.75
C PRO A 123 -1.77 -9.13 -30.04
N ILE A 124 -1.21 -9.78 -29.01
CA ILE A 124 -1.89 -10.74 -28.14
C ILE A 124 -2.27 -10.01 -26.84
N LYS A 125 -3.56 -9.97 -26.49
CA LYS A 125 -4.06 -9.19 -25.35
C LYS A 125 -3.50 -9.71 -24.03
N GLU A 126 -3.38 -11.01 -23.92
CA GLU A 126 -2.92 -11.77 -22.76
C GLU A 126 -1.45 -11.48 -22.41
N TYR A 127 -0.70 -10.81 -23.30
CA TYR A 127 0.70 -10.43 -23.09
C TYR A 127 0.89 -8.91 -23.01
N ARG A 128 -0.17 -8.14 -22.75
CA ARG A 128 -0.07 -6.67 -22.63
C ARG A 128 0.71 -6.23 -21.41
N TYR A 129 0.61 -6.98 -20.32
CA TYR A 129 1.32 -6.70 -19.08
C TYR A 129 2.30 -7.83 -18.80
N VAL A 130 3.40 -7.50 -18.11
CA VAL A 130 4.40 -8.49 -17.73
C VAL A 130 5.10 -8.06 -16.46
N THR A 131 5.37 -9.00 -15.56
CA THR A 131 6.20 -8.76 -14.37
C THR A 131 7.56 -9.44 -14.56
N TRP A 132 8.63 -8.80 -14.10
CA TRP A 132 9.98 -9.38 -14.12
C TRP A 132 10.68 -9.23 -12.77
N THR A 133 11.63 -10.12 -12.50
CA THR A 133 12.65 -9.90 -11.47
C THR A 133 13.78 -9.08 -12.11
N GLN A 134 14.08 -7.91 -11.56
CA GLN A 134 15.20 -7.06 -11.97
C GLN A 134 16.38 -7.23 -11.00
N ASN A 135 17.55 -7.58 -11.52
CA ASN A 135 18.80 -7.74 -10.77
C ASN A 135 19.98 -7.03 -11.46
N ASP A 136 21.20 -7.29 -10.99
CA ASP A 136 22.44 -6.71 -11.51
C ASP A 136 22.77 -7.11 -12.96
N ARG A 137 22.22 -8.24 -13.44
CA ARG A 137 22.39 -8.77 -14.80
C ARG A 137 21.31 -8.31 -15.77
N GLY A 138 20.22 -7.71 -15.28
CA GLY A 138 19.10 -7.25 -16.10
C GLY A 138 17.76 -7.74 -15.57
N TYR A 139 16.97 -8.39 -16.45
CA TYR A 139 15.62 -8.84 -16.16
C TYR A 139 15.47 -10.34 -16.40
N ASP A 140 14.94 -11.05 -15.41
CA ASP A 140 14.71 -12.49 -15.42
C ASP A 140 13.26 -12.83 -15.05
N VAL A 141 12.83 -14.07 -15.37
CA VAL A 141 11.56 -14.69 -14.96
C VAL A 141 10.34 -13.80 -15.23
N GLY A 142 9.91 -13.76 -16.50
CA GLY A 142 8.77 -12.95 -16.95
C GLY A 142 7.43 -13.69 -16.84
N HIS A 143 6.44 -13.11 -16.15
CA HIS A 143 5.04 -13.60 -16.16
C HIS A 143 4.16 -12.63 -16.93
N TYR A 144 3.36 -13.12 -17.88
CA TYR A 144 2.55 -12.29 -18.78
C TYR A 144 1.07 -12.33 -18.41
N PHE A 145 0.40 -11.18 -18.54
CA PHE A 145 -0.99 -11.01 -18.16
C PHE A 145 -1.76 -10.13 -19.16
N GLY A 146 -3.04 -10.43 -19.32
CA GLY A 146 -3.97 -9.59 -20.09
C GLY A 146 -4.59 -8.45 -19.29
N ASN A 147 -4.54 -8.56 -17.96
CA ASN A 147 -5.19 -7.67 -17.01
C ASN A 147 -4.15 -7.00 -16.10
N LEU A 148 -4.29 -5.68 -15.92
CA LEU A 148 -3.41 -4.91 -15.04
C LEU A 148 -3.50 -5.35 -13.57
N LYS A 149 -4.70 -5.68 -13.09
CA LYS A 149 -4.91 -6.09 -11.69
C LYS A 149 -4.21 -7.42 -11.38
N GLU A 150 -4.30 -8.40 -12.28
CA GLU A 150 -3.61 -9.69 -12.14
C GLU A 150 -2.09 -9.48 -12.14
N ALA A 151 -1.58 -8.64 -13.05
CA ALA A 151 -0.16 -8.32 -13.08
C ALA A 151 0.32 -7.58 -11.82
N GLN A 152 -0.52 -6.71 -11.26
CA GLN A 152 -0.24 -6.03 -9.99
C GLN A 152 -0.24 -7.01 -8.80
N ALA A 153 -1.16 -7.97 -8.78
CA ALA A 153 -1.21 -9.01 -7.75
C ALA A 153 0.06 -9.88 -7.78
N ASP A 154 0.44 -10.40 -8.95
CA ASP A 154 1.67 -11.17 -9.14
C ASP A 154 2.92 -10.36 -8.73
N MET A 155 2.99 -9.08 -9.10
CA MET A 155 4.11 -8.21 -8.71
C MET A 155 4.26 -8.12 -7.18
N LEU A 156 3.16 -7.97 -6.45
CA LEU A 156 3.15 -7.86 -4.99
C LEU A 156 3.46 -9.20 -4.31
N GLU A 157 2.90 -10.29 -4.83
CA GLU A 157 3.17 -11.65 -4.34
C GLU A 157 4.67 -11.97 -4.47
N ARG A 158 5.25 -11.75 -5.66
CA ARG A 158 6.68 -11.96 -5.90
C ARG A 158 7.55 -11.10 -5.00
N ALA A 159 7.17 -9.84 -4.80
CA ALA A 159 7.93 -8.96 -3.91
C ALA A 159 7.87 -9.43 -2.44
N SER A 160 6.73 -9.96 -2.02
CA SER A 160 6.54 -10.51 -0.68
C SER A 160 7.38 -11.77 -0.48
N ASN A 161 7.37 -12.66 -1.46
CA ASN A 161 8.21 -13.86 -1.49
C ASN A 161 9.71 -13.50 -1.43
N GLU A 162 10.15 -12.50 -2.18
CA GLU A 162 11.54 -12.02 -2.17
C GLU A 162 11.92 -11.40 -0.81
N LEU A 163 11.00 -10.70 -0.17
CA LEU A 163 11.18 -10.14 1.18
C LEU A 163 11.02 -11.20 2.29
N ASN A 164 10.70 -12.45 1.93
CA ASN A 164 10.34 -13.52 2.86
C ASN A 164 9.23 -13.09 3.84
N ILE A 165 8.24 -12.36 3.32
CA ILE A 165 7.03 -11.96 4.04
C ILE A 165 5.93 -12.94 3.66
N ASP A 166 5.49 -13.74 4.63
CA ASP A 166 4.32 -14.59 4.47
C ASP A 166 3.05 -13.74 4.62
N LEU A 167 2.58 -13.20 3.48
CA LEU A 167 1.29 -12.52 3.42
C LEU A 167 0.12 -13.50 3.50
N HIS A 168 0.31 -14.74 3.05
CA HIS A 168 -0.72 -15.76 3.12
C HIS A 168 -1.06 -16.04 4.57
N GLU A 169 -0.13 -16.46 5.41
CA GLU A 169 -0.39 -16.73 6.83
C GLU A 169 -0.95 -15.50 7.57
N LYS A 170 -0.47 -14.29 7.22
CA LYS A 170 -0.96 -13.06 7.83
C LYS A 170 -2.44 -12.80 7.50
N TRP A 171 -2.81 -12.78 6.22
CA TRP A 171 -4.20 -12.55 5.81
C TRP A 171 -5.09 -13.70 6.21
N TYR A 172 -4.56 -14.91 6.16
CA TYR A 172 -5.22 -16.11 6.63
C TYR A 172 -5.65 -15.97 8.08
N ASN A 173 -4.73 -15.61 8.98
CA ASN A 173 -5.08 -15.41 10.40
C ASN A 173 -5.97 -14.19 10.65
N GLU A 174 -5.91 -13.17 9.79
CA GLU A 174 -6.67 -11.91 9.96
C GLU A 174 -8.11 -12.00 9.44
N PHE A 175 -8.36 -12.77 8.38
CA PHE A 175 -9.67 -12.83 7.71
C PHE A 175 -10.39 -14.19 7.82
N MET A 176 -9.69 -15.28 8.18
CA MET A 176 -10.28 -16.64 8.26
C MET A 176 -11.58 -16.70 9.04
N GLU A 177 -11.62 -16.12 10.25
CA GLU A 177 -12.83 -16.16 11.07
C GLU A 177 -13.99 -15.47 10.33
N ASN A 178 -13.74 -14.30 9.75
CA ASN A 178 -14.77 -13.58 9.01
C ASN A 178 -15.25 -14.33 7.76
N ASP A 179 -14.35 -15.00 7.05
CA ASP A 179 -14.71 -15.79 5.86
C ASP A 179 -15.53 -17.03 6.23
N ILE A 180 -15.19 -17.70 7.33
CA ILE A 180 -15.99 -18.80 7.89
C ILE A 180 -17.39 -18.31 8.25
N LEU A 181 -17.49 -17.16 8.92
CA LEU A 181 -18.79 -16.58 9.31
C LEU A 181 -19.62 -16.19 8.08
N CYS A 182 -19.01 -15.57 7.07
CA CYS A 182 -19.67 -15.29 5.80
C CYS A 182 -20.18 -16.56 5.12
N ALA A 183 -19.37 -17.64 5.10
CA ALA A 183 -19.78 -18.91 4.52
C ALA A 183 -20.98 -19.54 5.25
N LEU A 184 -21.02 -19.46 6.58
CA LEU A 184 -22.16 -19.93 7.38
C LEU A 184 -23.42 -19.11 7.08
N SER A 185 -23.29 -17.79 6.95
CA SER A 185 -24.41 -16.89 6.65
C SER A 185 -25.07 -17.14 5.28
N GLU A 186 -24.43 -17.89 4.38
CA GLU A 186 -25.04 -18.30 3.10
C GLU A 186 -26.18 -19.32 3.29
N PHE A 187 -26.22 -20.04 4.41
CA PHE A 187 -27.21 -21.09 4.64
C PHE A 187 -27.80 -21.16 6.06
N LEU A 188 -27.32 -20.33 6.99
CA LEU A 188 -27.81 -20.23 8.38
C LEU A 188 -28.34 -18.82 8.69
N SER A 189 -29.18 -18.73 9.72
CA SER A 189 -29.62 -17.44 10.26
C SER A 189 -28.54 -16.78 11.15
N ASP A 190 -28.61 -15.45 11.31
CA ASP A 190 -27.65 -14.69 12.12
C ASP A 190 -27.51 -15.24 13.56
N ASP A 191 -28.61 -15.69 14.16
CA ASP A 191 -28.61 -16.27 15.51
C ASP A 191 -27.87 -17.62 15.57
N GLU A 192 -28.00 -18.46 14.53
CA GLU A 192 -27.28 -19.74 14.42
C GLU A 192 -25.79 -19.50 14.17
N VAL A 193 -25.44 -18.52 13.34
CA VAL A 193 -24.05 -18.14 13.08
C VAL A 193 -23.36 -17.64 14.36
N GLU A 194 -24.03 -16.78 15.14
CA GLU A 194 -23.46 -16.27 16.40
C GLU A 194 -23.32 -17.37 17.46
N GLN A 195 -24.20 -18.38 17.47
CA GLN A 195 -24.02 -19.57 18.32
C GLN A 195 -22.77 -20.36 17.93
N LEU A 196 -22.60 -20.69 16.65
CA LEU A 196 -21.45 -21.45 16.14
C LEU A 196 -20.13 -20.69 16.30
N LYS A 197 -20.13 -19.37 16.12
CA LYS A 197 -18.97 -18.51 16.38
C LYS A 197 -18.45 -18.64 17.81
N ASN A 198 -19.37 -18.77 18.78
CA ASN A 198 -19.03 -18.91 20.20
C ASN A 198 -18.71 -20.37 20.59
N ASP A 199 -18.92 -21.33 19.68
CA ASP A 199 -18.58 -22.73 19.85
C ASP A 199 -17.11 -22.98 19.47
N LYS A 200 -16.29 -23.23 20.49
CA LYS A 200 -14.84 -23.43 20.32
C LYS A 200 -14.50 -24.70 19.55
N GLU A 201 -15.31 -25.75 19.67
CA GLU A 201 -15.03 -27.02 19.02
C GLU A 201 -15.32 -26.89 17.53
N PHE A 202 -16.49 -26.38 17.19
CA PHE A 202 -16.87 -26.10 15.81
C PHE A 202 -15.86 -25.15 15.14
N MET A 203 -15.55 -24.01 15.75
CA MET A 203 -14.61 -23.04 15.19
C MET A 203 -13.21 -23.61 15.02
N SER A 204 -12.76 -24.49 15.92
CA SER A 204 -11.46 -25.17 15.75
C SER A 204 -11.45 -26.11 14.55
N GLN A 205 -12.55 -26.82 14.28
CA GLN A 205 -12.68 -27.71 13.12
C GLN A 205 -12.80 -26.92 11.82
N ALA A 206 -13.61 -25.85 11.82
CA ALA A 206 -13.78 -24.94 10.69
C ALA A 206 -12.45 -24.27 10.30
N ASN A 207 -11.67 -23.82 11.29
CA ASN A 207 -10.33 -23.28 11.06
C ASN A 207 -9.39 -24.31 10.40
N HIS A 208 -9.45 -25.57 10.82
CA HIS A 208 -8.61 -26.62 10.23
C HIS A 208 -9.02 -26.97 8.80
N LEU A 209 -10.33 -26.96 8.52
CA LEU A 209 -10.88 -27.17 7.19
C LEU A 209 -10.48 -26.02 6.25
N TYR A 210 -10.68 -24.77 6.70
CA TYR A 210 -10.25 -23.58 5.98
C TYR A 210 -8.74 -23.67 5.65
N LYS A 211 -7.90 -24.33 6.49
CA LYS A 211 -6.42 -24.40 6.30
C LYS A 211 -6.01 -25.37 5.21
N LYS A 212 -6.90 -26.31 4.89
CA LYS A 212 -6.70 -27.30 3.85
C LYS A 212 -7.29 -26.86 2.52
N ALA A 213 -8.27 -25.95 2.53
CA ALA A 213 -8.80 -25.36 1.31
C ALA A 213 -7.71 -24.47 0.69
N ASP A 214 -7.34 -24.77 -0.56
CA ASP A 214 -6.41 -23.92 -1.31
C ASP A 214 -7.05 -22.54 -1.48
N ILE A 215 -6.39 -21.52 -0.95
CA ILE A 215 -6.97 -20.19 -0.72
C ILE A 215 -7.23 -19.55 -2.08
N GLY A 216 -8.51 -19.33 -2.43
CA GLY A 216 -8.89 -18.70 -3.70
C GLY A 216 -10.15 -19.25 -4.38
N VAL A 217 -10.81 -20.26 -3.80
CA VAL A 217 -12.11 -20.75 -4.30
C VAL A 217 -13.17 -20.59 -3.21
N ASP A 218 -13.82 -19.43 -3.16
CA ASP A 218 -14.87 -19.10 -2.18
C ASP A 218 -15.93 -20.21 -2.08
N GLN A 219 -16.29 -20.83 -3.22
CA GLN A 219 -17.25 -21.94 -3.26
C GLN A 219 -16.76 -23.19 -2.53
N ALA A 220 -15.46 -23.50 -2.58
CA ALA A 220 -14.91 -24.67 -1.90
C ALA A 220 -14.94 -24.50 -0.37
N ILE A 221 -14.76 -23.26 0.10
CA ILE A 221 -14.91 -22.91 1.52
C ILE A 221 -16.37 -23.07 1.94
N ILE A 222 -17.31 -22.52 1.17
CA ILE A 222 -18.76 -22.62 1.45
C ILE A 222 -19.19 -24.10 1.51
N ASP A 223 -18.83 -24.89 0.50
CA ASP A 223 -19.23 -26.30 0.42
C ASP A 223 -18.64 -27.10 1.58
N GLY A 224 -17.37 -26.88 1.93
CA GLY A 224 -16.70 -27.58 3.03
C GLY A 224 -17.22 -27.18 4.41
N ILE A 225 -17.51 -25.90 4.65
CA ILE A 225 -18.11 -25.43 5.91
C ILE A 225 -19.55 -25.97 6.06
N LYS A 226 -20.29 -26.07 4.95
CA LYS A 226 -21.62 -26.68 4.95
C LYS A 226 -21.60 -28.17 5.28
N GLU A 227 -20.68 -28.93 4.67
CA GLU A 227 -20.49 -30.35 4.97
C GLU A 227 -20.12 -30.55 6.45
N LEU A 228 -19.17 -29.75 6.97
CA LEU A 228 -18.79 -29.76 8.38
C LEU A 228 -19.97 -29.49 9.31
N TYR A 229 -20.82 -28.52 8.98
CA TYR A 229 -22.00 -28.19 9.79
C TYR A 229 -23.00 -29.36 9.85
N GLU A 230 -23.29 -30.02 8.73
CA GLU A 230 -24.19 -31.17 8.71
C GLU A 230 -23.64 -32.35 9.52
N GLU A 231 -22.34 -32.65 9.41
CA GLU A 231 -21.68 -33.67 10.24
C GLU A 231 -21.73 -33.31 11.73
N TYR A 232 -21.47 -32.05 12.08
CA TYR A 232 -21.49 -31.57 13.46
C TYR A 232 -22.90 -31.67 14.08
N LYS A 233 -23.92 -31.36 13.29
CA LYS A 233 -25.33 -31.48 13.69
C LYS A 233 -25.75 -32.94 13.88
N GLU A 234 -25.31 -33.86 13.04
CA GLU A 234 -25.61 -35.28 13.21
C GLU A 234 -24.99 -35.84 14.51
N ILE A 235 -23.75 -35.46 14.84
CA ILE A 235 -23.07 -35.92 16.06
C ILE A 235 -23.76 -35.39 17.32
N THR A 236 -24.18 -34.12 17.32
CA THR A 236 -24.85 -33.49 18.49
C THR A 236 -26.27 -34.01 18.75
N VAL A 237 -26.93 -34.61 17.74
CA VAL A 237 -28.26 -35.23 17.89
C VAL A 237 -28.18 -36.64 18.48
N VAL A 238 -27.09 -37.38 18.26
CA VAL A 238 -26.94 -38.78 18.71
C VAL A 238 -26.65 -38.90 20.22
N ASP A 239 -26.15 -37.85 20.87
CA ASP A 239 -25.89 -37.84 22.31
C ASP A 239 -27.13 -37.58 23.20
N PHE A 240 -28.34 -37.55 22.61
CA PHE A 240 -29.60 -37.30 23.33
C PHE A 240 -30.65 -38.44 23.25
N ASP A 241 -30.28 -39.64 22.83
CA ASP A 241 -31.10 -40.85 22.99
C ASP A 241 -30.61 -41.67 24.22
N GLU A 242 -30.74 -41.09 25.43
CA GLU A 242 -30.84 -41.94 26.63
C GLU A 242 -32.29 -42.45 26.70
N ASP A 243 -32.46 -43.69 26.25
CA ASP A 243 -33.61 -44.56 26.47
C ASP A 243 -34.21 -44.38 27.90
N LEU A 244 -35.25 -43.56 28.00
CA LEU A 244 -36.11 -43.45 29.17
C LEU A 244 -37.43 -44.19 28.90
N ASP A 245 -37.34 -45.49 28.64
CA ASP A 245 -38.51 -46.36 28.59
C ASP A 245 -38.68 -47.13 29.90
N GLU A 246 -39.68 -46.64 30.65
CA GLU A 246 -40.61 -47.35 31.55
C GLU A 246 -40.21 -48.75 32.05
N ILE A 247 -39.85 -48.84 33.33
CA ILE A 247 -40.08 -50.06 34.12
C ILE A 247 -41.37 -49.85 34.92
N GLU A 248 -42.49 -50.31 34.37
CA GLU A 248 -43.66 -50.69 35.18
C GLU A 248 -43.25 -51.89 36.05
N MET A 249 -43.27 -51.71 37.39
CA MET A 249 -43.19 -52.83 38.33
C MET A 249 -44.61 -53.23 38.74
N GLU A 250 -45.01 -54.45 38.37
CA GLU A 250 -46.06 -55.23 39.04
C GLU A 250 -45.71 -55.55 40.50
#